data_AF-A0A4S8P5E9-F1
#
_entry.id   AF-A0A4S8P5E9-F1
#
_cell.length_a   1.000
_cell.length_b   1.000
_cell.length_c   1.000
_cell.angle_alpha   90.00
_cell.angle_beta   90.00
_cell.angle_gamma   90.00
#
_symmetry.space_group_name_H-M   'P 1'
#
loop_
_entity.id
_entity.type
_entity.pdbx_description
1 polymer ?
#
loop_
_entity_poly.entity_id
_entity_poly.type
_entity_poly.pdbx_seq_one_letter_code
_entity_poly.pdbx_strand_id
1 'polypeptide(L)'
;MSSARVQAKSLILTWFDKREPTALQRGRFAADVDRFFDALAKRTNWCECISTLLDDKGAVEFSMKGNEWRARPSGKGLVVSSIVPGWAFGWQGTLKDDVASDALGWFGHYARQYIHRSNIAKVIMAVWERNGLVLQPFGIGGAYQRYSDAWPRPSNREIFARAERSCADMWCTYSATPRDSRSKWVSRNTLDPAIHQGVFHFLRAQSLMSAEFELEALVAYDCVLHALQYLDWNWAPGNPKRNRRDLVQALGLGQNAGDLAERIYFLRNQFVAHAGGWRWWDAAEYLEDDFNADANRLVSRTLRKAADIEPQHRRIDPAPADWGLWLEENFTQIWSAVWFRDSQ
;
A
#
# COMPACT_ATOMS: atom_id res chain seq x y z
N MET A 1 5.60 -15.70 -25.33
CA MET A 1 5.12 -14.57 -24.51
C MET A 1 4.27 -15.17 -23.40
N SER A 2 4.53 -14.84 -22.12
CA SER A 2 3.77 -15.40 -21.00
C SER A 2 2.29 -15.02 -21.11
N SER A 3 1.38 -15.82 -20.54
CA SER A 3 -0.05 -15.47 -20.48
C SER A 3 -0.28 -14.13 -19.75
N ALA A 4 0.51 -13.87 -18.70
CA ALA A 4 0.45 -12.65 -17.90
C ALA A 4 0.80 -11.39 -18.71
N ARG A 5 1.86 -11.42 -19.52
CA ARG A 5 2.24 -10.29 -20.39
C ARG A 5 1.16 -9.97 -21.42
N VAL A 6 0.53 -10.98 -21.98
CA VAL A 6 -0.57 -10.78 -22.94
C VAL A 6 -1.74 -10.06 -22.27
N GLN A 7 -2.11 -10.48 -21.06
CA GLN A 7 -3.16 -9.81 -20.27
C GLN A 7 -2.78 -8.38 -19.91
N ALA A 8 -1.57 -8.16 -19.41
CA ALA A 8 -1.06 -6.83 -19.07
C ALA A 8 -1.07 -5.89 -20.28
N LYS A 9 -0.54 -6.35 -21.42
CA LYS A 9 -0.56 -5.61 -22.68
C LYS A 9 -1.98 -5.29 -23.13
N SER A 10 -2.89 -6.27 -23.06
CA SER A 10 -4.30 -6.05 -23.40
C SER A 10 -4.90 -4.95 -22.53
N LEU A 11 -4.67 -4.96 -21.22
CA LEU A 11 -5.17 -3.96 -20.28
C LEU A 11 -4.67 -2.54 -20.63
N ILE A 12 -3.37 -2.38 -20.89
CA ILE A 12 -2.77 -1.09 -21.23
C ILE A 12 -3.31 -0.60 -22.59
N LEU A 13 -3.47 -1.49 -23.56
CA LEU A 13 -4.01 -1.15 -24.87
C LEU A 13 -5.49 -0.76 -24.80
N THR A 14 -6.31 -1.50 -24.05
CA THR A 14 -7.71 -1.15 -23.81
C THR A 14 -7.82 0.21 -23.10
N TRP A 15 -6.89 0.52 -22.19
CA TRP A 15 -6.81 1.85 -21.60
C TRP A 15 -6.51 2.94 -22.63
N PHE A 16 -5.53 2.70 -23.49
CA PHE A 16 -5.10 3.66 -24.52
C PHE A 16 -6.18 3.86 -25.59
N ASP A 17 -6.88 2.79 -25.98
CA ASP A 17 -7.94 2.80 -26.99
C ASP A 17 -9.13 3.70 -26.62
N LYS A 18 -9.35 3.96 -25.31
CA LYS A 18 -10.35 4.96 -24.84
C LYS A 18 -10.07 6.39 -25.30
N ARG A 19 -8.87 6.66 -25.84
CA ARG A 19 -8.47 7.95 -26.42
C ARG A 19 -8.70 8.01 -27.94
N GLU A 20 -9.30 6.98 -28.52
CA GLU A 20 -9.59 6.86 -29.96
C GLU A 20 -8.35 7.10 -30.85
N PRO A 21 -7.23 6.39 -30.62
CA PRO A 21 -6.00 6.60 -31.38
C PRO A 21 -6.15 6.14 -32.84
N THR A 22 -5.42 6.79 -33.74
CA THR A 22 -5.23 6.28 -35.10
C THR A 22 -4.51 4.92 -35.08
N ALA A 23 -4.68 4.12 -36.15
CA ALA A 23 -4.00 2.83 -36.27
C ALA A 23 -2.46 2.95 -36.15
N LEU A 24 -1.88 4.03 -36.67
CA LEU A 24 -0.45 4.29 -36.58
C LEU A 24 0.00 4.59 -35.13
N GLN A 25 -0.73 5.45 -34.42
CA GLN A 25 -0.46 5.76 -33.01
C GLN A 25 -0.59 4.51 -32.15
N ARG A 26 -1.65 3.74 -32.35
CA ARG A 26 -1.87 2.46 -31.65
C ARG A 26 -0.74 1.46 -31.89
N GLY A 27 -0.27 1.33 -33.14
CA GLY A 27 0.84 0.46 -33.49
C GLY A 27 2.15 0.85 -32.80
N ARG A 28 2.48 2.15 -32.79
CA ARG A 28 3.68 2.68 -32.10
C ARG A 28 3.62 2.46 -30.59
N PHE A 29 2.50 2.81 -29.97
CA PHE A 29 2.27 2.63 -28.55
C PHE A 29 2.36 1.15 -28.15
N ALA A 30 1.73 0.25 -28.91
CA ALA A 30 1.78 -1.20 -28.65
C ALA A 30 3.22 -1.77 -28.71
N ALA A 31 4.05 -1.28 -29.63
CA ALA A 31 5.45 -1.67 -29.71
C ALA A 31 6.25 -1.19 -28.50
N ASP A 32 5.94 -0.03 -27.95
CA ASP A 32 6.59 0.49 -26.73
C ASP A 32 6.15 -0.23 -25.47
N VAL A 33 4.89 -0.69 -25.40
CA VAL A 33 4.46 -1.60 -24.33
C VAL A 33 5.32 -2.88 -24.33
N ASP A 34 5.63 -3.45 -25.50
CA ASP A 34 6.53 -4.61 -25.56
C ASP A 34 7.95 -4.25 -25.11
N ARG A 35 8.50 -3.12 -25.59
CA ARG A 35 9.83 -2.64 -25.19
C ARG A 35 9.93 -2.39 -23.69
N PHE A 36 8.87 -1.90 -23.06
CA PHE A 36 8.81 -1.69 -21.63
C PHE A 36 9.02 -3.00 -20.87
N PHE A 37 8.25 -4.05 -21.17
CA PHE A 37 8.41 -5.36 -20.53
C PHE A 37 9.78 -6.00 -20.85
N ASP A 38 10.25 -5.90 -22.11
CA ASP A 38 11.57 -6.42 -22.48
C ASP A 38 12.72 -5.72 -21.75
N ALA A 39 12.57 -4.41 -21.49
CA ALA A 39 13.55 -3.64 -20.73
C ALA A 39 13.49 -3.99 -19.24
N LEU A 40 12.29 -4.16 -18.66
CA LEU A 40 12.15 -4.58 -17.26
C LEU A 40 12.87 -5.90 -16.98
N ALA A 41 12.71 -6.89 -17.86
CA ALA A 41 13.36 -8.21 -17.73
C ALA A 41 14.90 -8.14 -17.76
N LYS A 42 15.48 -7.09 -18.35
CA LYS A 42 16.94 -6.89 -18.42
C LYS A 42 17.50 -6.06 -17.27
N ARG A 43 16.64 -5.40 -16.50
CA ARG A 43 17.00 -4.43 -15.45
C ARG A 43 17.04 -5.06 -14.05
N THR A 44 17.49 -6.31 -13.95
CA THR A 44 17.51 -7.07 -12.68
C THR A 44 18.34 -6.40 -11.58
N ASN A 45 19.39 -5.65 -11.95
CA ASN A 45 20.25 -4.94 -11.00
C ASN A 45 19.86 -3.47 -10.77
N TRP A 46 18.83 -2.97 -11.46
CA TRP A 46 18.44 -1.57 -11.35
C TRP A 46 17.56 -1.37 -10.13
N CYS A 47 18.00 -0.53 -9.19
CA CYS A 47 17.24 -0.22 -7.99
C CYS A 47 17.39 1.24 -7.58
N GLU A 48 16.48 1.68 -6.72
CA GLU A 48 16.54 2.97 -6.04
C GLU A 48 16.36 2.78 -4.53
N CYS A 49 17.15 3.47 -3.73
CA CYS A 49 16.84 3.62 -2.31
C CYS A 49 16.00 4.87 -2.13
N ILE A 50 14.75 4.69 -1.68
CA ILE A 50 13.84 5.77 -1.31
C ILE A 50 13.84 5.89 0.20
N SER A 51 13.99 7.09 0.72
CA SER A 51 13.91 7.35 2.15
C SER A 51 12.94 8.49 2.44
N THR A 52 12.05 8.28 3.42
CA THR A 52 10.98 9.20 3.82
C THR A 52 11.02 9.39 5.34
N LEU A 53 11.00 10.64 5.80
CA LEU A 53 10.86 10.97 7.22
C LEU A 53 9.38 10.99 7.62
N LEU A 54 9.00 10.11 8.54
CA LEU A 54 7.72 10.17 9.22
C LEU A 54 7.89 11.07 10.45
N ASP A 55 7.42 12.31 10.36
CA ASP A 55 7.52 13.28 11.45
C ASP A 55 6.66 12.85 12.63
N ASP A 56 7.32 12.65 13.76
CA ASP A 56 6.73 12.35 15.06
C ASP A 56 7.35 13.22 16.16
N LYS A 57 8.11 14.27 15.78
CA LYS A 57 8.90 15.13 16.67
C LYS A 57 9.90 14.38 17.57
N GLY A 58 10.42 13.24 17.11
CA GLY A 58 11.35 12.39 17.86
C GLY A 58 10.68 11.47 18.88
N ALA A 59 9.35 11.31 18.84
CA ALA A 59 8.62 10.52 19.84
C ALA A 59 8.86 9.00 19.72
N VAL A 60 9.18 8.49 18.53
CA VAL A 60 9.44 7.06 18.33
C VAL A 60 10.93 6.75 18.44
N GLU A 61 11.28 5.90 19.41
CA GLU A 61 12.68 5.52 19.70
C GLU A 61 13.03 4.07 19.32
N PHE A 62 12.31 3.48 18.38
CA PHE A 62 12.55 2.10 17.96
C PHE A 62 13.03 1.98 16.52
N SER A 63 13.76 0.90 16.25
CA SER A 63 14.12 0.47 14.89
C SER A 63 13.29 -0.73 14.44
N MET A 64 13.08 -0.82 13.14
CA MET A 64 12.53 -1.99 12.47
C MET A 64 13.31 -2.25 11.19
N LYS A 65 13.40 -3.50 10.74
CA LYS A 65 14.08 -3.83 9.50
C LYS A 65 13.52 -5.09 8.86
N GLY A 66 13.56 -5.12 7.54
CA GLY A 66 13.44 -6.31 6.71
C GLY A 66 14.66 -6.42 5.79
N ASN A 67 14.58 -7.28 4.78
CA ASN A 67 15.68 -7.49 3.84
C ASN A 67 15.96 -6.24 2.96
N GLU A 68 14.90 -5.64 2.45
CA GLU A 68 14.96 -4.50 1.51
C GLU A 68 14.40 -3.20 2.09
N TRP A 69 14.20 -3.12 3.40
CA TRP A 69 13.75 -1.89 4.04
C TRP A 69 14.18 -1.81 5.51
N ARG A 70 14.18 -0.59 6.05
CA ARG A 70 14.41 -0.33 7.48
C ARG A 70 13.72 0.95 7.93
N ALA A 71 13.37 1.02 9.21
CA ALA A 71 12.95 2.21 9.91
C ALA A 71 13.96 2.52 11.03
N ARG A 72 14.45 3.75 11.08
CA ARG A 72 15.47 4.20 12.02
C ARG A 72 15.05 5.53 12.63
N PRO A 73 15.09 5.67 13.96
CA PRO A 73 14.74 6.93 14.59
C PRO A 73 15.86 7.95 14.41
N SER A 74 15.45 9.19 14.17
CA SER A 74 16.28 10.37 13.95
C SER A 74 15.79 11.50 14.87
N GLY A 75 16.55 12.59 14.98
CA GLY A 75 16.18 13.72 15.83
C GLY A 75 14.86 14.41 15.44
N LYS A 76 14.38 14.25 14.19
CA LYS A 76 13.07 14.79 13.76
C LYS A 76 11.97 13.74 13.68
N GLY A 77 12.34 12.46 13.70
CA GLY A 77 11.40 11.35 13.77
C GLY A 77 11.84 10.09 13.06
N LEU A 78 10.89 9.30 12.58
CA LEU A 78 11.17 7.95 12.10
C LEU A 78 11.44 7.92 10.59
N VAL A 79 12.68 7.66 10.21
CA VAL A 79 13.06 7.57 8.79
C VAL A 79 12.85 6.16 8.30
N VAL A 80 12.02 5.99 7.28
CA VAL A 80 11.81 4.72 6.58
C VAL A 80 12.58 4.75 5.26
N SER A 81 13.52 3.82 5.10
CA SER A 81 14.26 3.59 3.85
C SER A 81 13.82 2.28 3.22
N SER A 82 13.61 2.25 1.91
CA SER A 82 13.36 1.03 1.14
C SER A 82 14.21 0.99 -0.12
N ILE A 83 14.72 -0.19 -0.44
CA ILE A 83 15.30 -0.51 -1.73
C ILE A 83 14.16 -1.00 -2.60
N VAL A 84 13.91 -0.32 -3.72
CA VAL A 84 12.83 -0.63 -4.65
C VAL A 84 13.37 -0.75 -6.07
N PRO A 85 12.62 -1.35 -7.01
CA PRO A 85 13.06 -1.47 -8.40
C PRO A 85 13.25 -0.11 -9.07
N GLY A 86 14.24 -0.04 -9.98
CA GLY A 86 14.59 1.17 -10.73
C GLY A 86 13.61 1.51 -11.87
N TRP A 87 12.30 1.40 -11.63
CA TRP A 87 11.26 1.58 -12.66
C TRP A 87 10.92 3.03 -12.99
N ALA A 88 11.49 4.00 -12.28
CA ALA A 88 11.20 5.41 -12.50
C ALA A 88 12.22 6.15 -13.38
N PHE A 89 13.23 5.46 -13.90
CA PHE A 89 14.30 6.10 -14.68
C PHE A 89 14.83 5.22 -15.81
N GLY A 90 15.57 5.86 -16.73
CA GLY A 90 16.21 5.20 -17.89
C GLY A 90 15.25 4.82 -19.01
N TRP A 91 14.07 5.40 -19.10
CA TRP A 91 13.13 5.15 -20.20
C TRP A 91 13.46 5.92 -21.48
N GLN A 92 14.20 7.02 -21.36
CA GLN A 92 14.67 7.82 -22.49
C GLN A 92 15.48 6.94 -23.46
N GLY A 93 15.14 7.00 -24.76
CA GLY A 93 15.76 6.19 -25.80
C GLY A 93 15.29 4.72 -25.86
N THR A 94 14.59 4.24 -24.83
CA THR A 94 13.95 2.91 -24.83
C THR A 94 12.52 3.00 -25.39
N LEU A 95 11.73 3.92 -24.84
CA LEU A 95 10.38 4.25 -25.31
C LEU A 95 10.51 5.38 -26.35
N LYS A 96 9.84 5.23 -27.49
CA LYS A 96 9.96 6.13 -28.65
C LYS A 96 8.69 6.94 -28.92
N ASP A 97 7.54 6.41 -28.52
CA ASP A 97 6.26 7.11 -28.55
C ASP A 97 6.12 7.95 -27.28
N ASP A 98 5.83 9.24 -27.45
CA ASP A 98 5.78 10.18 -26.32
C ASP A 98 4.67 9.82 -25.32
N VAL A 99 3.54 9.32 -25.81
CA VAL A 99 2.41 8.94 -24.95
C VAL A 99 2.73 7.67 -24.17
N ALA A 100 3.39 6.69 -24.81
CA ALA A 100 3.88 5.50 -24.11
C ALA A 100 4.96 5.87 -23.08
N SER A 101 5.90 6.75 -23.44
CA SER A 101 6.96 7.21 -22.54
C SER A 101 6.39 7.87 -21.29
N ASP A 102 5.41 8.75 -21.44
CA ASP A 102 4.77 9.43 -20.32
C ASP A 102 3.94 8.45 -19.48
N ALA A 103 3.05 7.67 -20.10
CA ALA A 103 2.16 6.75 -19.39
C ALA A 103 2.92 5.65 -18.62
N LEU A 104 3.88 4.99 -19.27
CA LEU A 104 4.64 3.90 -18.67
C LEU A 104 5.71 4.42 -17.71
N GLY A 105 6.28 5.60 -17.99
CA GLY A 105 7.19 6.29 -17.08
C GLY A 105 6.51 6.66 -15.76
N TRP A 106 5.32 7.26 -15.82
CA TRP A 106 4.53 7.56 -14.63
C TRP A 106 4.04 6.32 -13.92
N PHE A 107 3.62 5.29 -14.65
CA PHE A 107 3.26 4.01 -14.03
C PHE A 107 4.43 3.44 -13.22
N GLY A 108 5.62 3.36 -13.82
CA GLY A 108 6.82 2.88 -13.13
C GLY A 108 7.17 3.73 -11.91
N HIS A 109 6.98 5.05 -12.00
CA HIS A 109 7.15 5.97 -10.87
C HIS A 109 6.20 5.66 -9.70
N TYR A 110 4.90 5.49 -9.97
CA TYR A 110 3.93 5.21 -8.92
C TYR A 110 4.03 3.78 -8.39
N ALA A 111 4.33 2.80 -9.24
CA ALA A 111 4.52 1.41 -8.82
C ALA A 111 5.70 1.26 -7.83
N ARG A 112 6.84 1.94 -8.07
CA ARG A 112 7.94 1.94 -7.09
C ARG A 112 7.56 2.66 -5.78
N GLN A 113 6.74 3.70 -5.85
CA GLN A 113 6.28 4.42 -4.66
C GLN A 113 5.32 3.55 -3.85
N TYR A 114 4.46 2.79 -4.53
CA TYR A 114 3.57 1.82 -3.91
C TYR A 114 4.36 0.80 -3.08
N ILE A 115 5.42 0.20 -3.62
CA ILE A 115 6.30 -0.73 -2.89
C ILE A 115 6.90 -0.06 -1.65
N HIS A 116 7.42 1.16 -1.78
CA HIS A 116 7.97 1.90 -0.63
C HIS A 116 6.89 2.21 0.42
N ARG A 117 5.70 2.63 0.00
CA ARG A 117 4.56 2.93 0.87
C ARG A 117 4.04 1.69 1.58
N SER A 118 4.15 0.51 0.97
CA SER A 118 3.88 -0.76 1.65
C SER A 118 4.82 -0.99 2.82
N ASN A 119 6.11 -0.65 2.70
CA ASN A 119 7.02 -0.73 3.84
C ASN A 119 6.70 0.33 4.90
N ILE A 120 6.33 1.55 4.49
CA ILE A 120 5.81 2.58 5.41
C ILE A 120 4.58 2.05 6.17
N ALA A 121 3.63 1.39 5.50
CA ALA A 121 2.44 0.81 6.10
C ALA A 121 2.75 -0.15 7.27
N LYS A 122 3.80 -1.00 7.12
CA LYS A 122 4.27 -1.87 8.22
C LYS A 122 4.72 -1.05 9.43
N VAL A 123 5.46 0.01 9.17
CA VAL A 123 6.09 0.85 10.19
C VAL A 123 5.03 1.65 10.94
N ILE A 124 4.14 2.35 10.22
CA ILE A 124 3.10 3.18 10.85
C ILE A 124 2.11 2.34 11.67
N MET A 125 1.81 1.11 11.24
CA MET A 125 1.01 0.19 12.06
C MET A 125 1.73 -0.25 13.33
N ALA A 126 3.03 -0.53 13.25
CA ALA A 126 3.81 -0.86 14.44
C ALA A 126 3.97 0.33 15.40
N VAL A 127 4.08 1.55 14.88
CA VAL A 127 4.05 2.78 15.67
C VAL A 127 2.71 2.92 16.38
N TRP A 128 1.60 2.78 15.65
CA TRP A 128 0.27 2.87 16.24
C TRP A 128 0.05 1.79 17.33
N GLU A 129 0.40 0.52 17.05
CA GLU A 129 0.23 -0.57 18.02
C GLU A 129 1.02 -0.35 19.32
N ARG A 130 2.18 0.30 19.24
CA ARG A 130 3.10 0.47 20.37
C ARG A 130 2.89 1.78 21.13
N ASN A 131 2.62 2.85 20.40
CA ASN A 131 2.63 4.22 20.92
C ASN A 131 1.26 4.90 20.84
N GLY A 132 0.27 4.31 20.14
CA GLY A 132 -1.01 4.96 19.85
C GLY A 132 -0.90 6.14 18.88
N LEU A 133 0.28 6.35 18.27
CA LEU A 133 0.53 7.48 17.38
C LEU A 133 0.12 7.16 15.94
N VAL A 134 -0.59 8.10 15.32
CA VAL A 134 -0.92 8.06 13.90
C VAL A 134 0.05 8.96 13.14
N LEU A 135 0.96 8.35 12.37
CA LEU A 135 1.94 9.09 11.56
C LEU A 135 1.42 9.27 10.12
N GLN A 136 1.69 10.43 9.55
CA GLN A 136 1.35 10.72 8.15
C GLN A 136 2.33 10.00 7.21
N PRO A 137 1.83 9.27 6.20
CA PRO A 137 2.70 8.51 5.28
C PRO A 137 3.39 9.39 4.22
N PHE A 138 2.95 10.63 4.06
CA PHE A 138 3.55 11.63 3.18
C PHE A 138 4.50 12.51 3.99
N GLY A 139 5.68 11.95 4.24
CA GLY A 139 6.74 12.64 4.97
C GLY A 139 7.30 13.87 4.26
N ILE A 140 7.92 14.76 5.03
CA ILE A 140 8.68 15.91 4.51
C ILE A 140 10.11 15.46 4.22
N GLY A 141 10.60 15.76 3.01
CA GLY A 141 11.99 15.48 2.61
C GLY A 141 12.18 14.04 2.18
N GLY A 142 12.06 13.80 0.87
CA GLY A 142 12.37 12.50 0.25
C GLY A 142 13.78 12.49 -0.32
N ALA A 143 14.53 11.42 -0.05
CA ALA A 143 15.85 11.22 -0.64
C ALA A 143 15.86 9.98 -1.53
N TYR A 144 16.55 10.10 -2.67
CA TYR A 144 16.60 9.08 -3.71
C TYR A 144 18.06 8.80 -4.07
N GLN A 145 18.43 7.52 -4.06
CA GLN A 145 19.74 7.07 -4.54
C GLN A 145 19.55 5.99 -5.59
N ARG A 146 20.02 6.24 -6.82
CA ARG A 146 19.81 5.36 -7.97
C ARG A 146 21.05 4.50 -8.23
N TYR A 147 20.78 3.25 -8.59
CA TYR A 147 21.78 2.25 -8.94
C TYR A 147 21.34 1.57 -10.24
N SER A 148 22.30 1.35 -11.14
CA SER A 148 22.09 0.79 -12.48
C SER A 148 23.36 0.11 -12.95
N ASP A 149 23.42 -0.35 -14.19
CA ASP A 149 24.63 -0.99 -14.73
C ASP A 149 25.83 -0.03 -14.76
N ALA A 150 25.59 1.28 -14.93
CA ALA A 150 26.64 2.31 -14.85
C ALA A 150 27.06 2.62 -13.40
N TRP A 151 26.21 2.31 -12.42
CA TRP A 151 26.43 2.54 -11.00
C TRP A 151 26.05 1.27 -10.23
N PRO A 152 26.94 0.24 -10.24
CA PRO A 152 26.58 -1.09 -9.80
C PRO A 152 25.98 -1.11 -8.39
N ARG A 153 24.94 -1.93 -8.21
CA ARG A 153 24.23 -2.11 -6.92
C ARG A 153 25.23 -2.62 -5.87
N PRO A 154 25.56 -1.84 -4.82
CA PRO A 154 26.37 -2.32 -3.71
C PRO A 154 25.51 -3.18 -2.77
N SER A 155 26.07 -3.67 -1.67
CA SER A 155 25.29 -4.44 -0.70
C SER A 155 24.15 -3.61 -0.11
N ASN A 156 23.04 -4.23 0.28
CA ASN A 156 21.91 -3.53 0.91
C ASN A 156 22.36 -2.70 2.13
N ARG A 157 23.32 -3.22 2.92
CA ARG A 157 23.92 -2.51 4.06
C ARG A 157 24.60 -1.20 3.63
N GLU A 158 25.35 -1.21 2.54
CA GLU A 158 26.03 -0.02 2.02
C GLU A 158 25.05 0.98 1.42
N ILE A 159 24.04 0.52 0.68
CA ILE A 159 22.97 1.37 0.14
C ILE A 159 22.31 2.14 1.27
N PHE A 160 21.91 1.43 2.32
CA PHE A 160 21.32 2.00 3.50
C PHE A 160 22.28 2.97 4.21
N ALA A 161 23.52 2.58 4.46
CA ALA A 161 24.49 3.48 5.09
C ALA A 161 24.73 4.77 4.27
N ARG A 162 24.71 4.69 2.94
CA ARG A 162 24.78 5.86 2.05
C ARG A 162 23.53 6.72 2.18
N ALA A 163 22.34 6.14 2.24
CA ALA A 163 21.08 6.88 2.41
C ALA A 163 21.01 7.62 3.75
N GLU A 164 21.49 7.02 4.83
CA GLU A 164 21.62 7.67 6.14
C GLU A 164 22.56 8.89 6.06
N ARG A 165 23.73 8.73 5.45
CA ARG A 165 24.70 9.83 5.31
C ARG A 165 24.17 10.98 4.45
N SER A 166 23.50 10.68 3.34
CA SER A 166 22.99 11.72 2.44
C SER A 166 21.88 12.58 3.04
N CYS A 167 21.27 12.13 4.14
CA CYS A 167 20.09 12.77 4.72
C CYS A 167 20.30 13.24 6.16
N ALA A 168 21.50 13.06 6.71
CA ALA A 168 21.83 13.41 8.08
C ALA A 168 21.55 14.90 8.39
N ASP A 169 21.86 15.79 7.44
CA ASP A 169 21.60 17.22 7.59
C ASP A 169 20.10 17.55 7.57
N MET A 170 19.31 16.77 6.83
CA MET A 170 17.87 17.00 6.67
C MET A 170 17.07 16.50 7.87
N TRP A 171 17.44 15.34 8.42
CA TRP A 171 16.64 14.62 9.43
C TRP A 171 17.27 14.59 10.83
N CYS A 172 18.38 15.31 11.02
CA CYS A 172 19.21 15.30 12.23
C CYS A 172 19.89 13.94 12.48
N THR A 173 20.65 13.86 13.58
CA THR A 173 21.42 12.67 13.94
C THR A 173 20.49 11.49 14.21
N TYR A 174 20.83 10.35 13.62
CA TYR A 174 20.17 9.08 13.91
C TYR A 174 20.53 8.60 15.32
N SER A 175 19.59 7.93 15.99
CA SER A 175 19.87 7.32 17.29
C SER A 175 20.98 6.27 17.16
N ALA A 176 21.98 6.36 18.05
CA ALA A 176 23.11 5.43 18.07
C ALA A 176 22.69 4.02 18.54
N THR A 177 21.68 3.92 19.40
CA THR A 177 21.24 2.67 20.04
C THR A 177 19.71 2.54 20.09
N PRO A 178 19.03 2.44 18.94
CA PRO A 178 17.58 2.25 18.96
C PRO A 178 17.22 0.85 19.45
N ARG A 179 16.05 0.74 20.07
CA ARG A 179 15.49 -0.55 20.49
C ARG A 179 14.83 -1.22 19.30
N ASP A 180 15.23 -2.43 18.94
CA ASP A 180 14.54 -3.19 17.89
C ASP A 180 13.10 -3.52 18.31
N SER A 181 12.13 -3.18 17.46
CA SER A 181 10.71 -3.47 17.67
C SER A 181 10.36 -4.88 17.16
N ARG A 182 9.58 -5.63 17.96
CA ARG A 182 9.15 -7.00 17.65
C ARG A 182 7.72 -7.08 17.07
N SER A 183 7.24 -6.03 16.41
CA SER A 183 5.88 -6.05 15.86
C SER A 183 5.72 -7.12 14.77
N LYS A 184 4.58 -7.82 14.77
CA LYS A 184 4.20 -8.79 13.73
C LYS A 184 4.03 -8.14 12.36
N TRP A 185 3.84 -6.83 12.29
CA TRP A 185 3.75 -6.10 11.00
C TRP A 185 5.02 -6.20 10.15
N VAL A 186 6.17 -6.50 10.75
CA VAL A 186 7.40 -6.76 9.99
C VAL A 186 7.18 -7.86 8.95
N SER A 187 6.52 -8.96 9.33
CA SER A 187 6.32 -10.15 8.50
C SER A 187 5.04 -10.16 7.66
N ARG A 188 4.06 -9.29 7.97
CA ARG A 188 2.78 -9.22 7.24
C ARG A 188 2.94 -8.61 5.85
N ASN A 189 2.22 -9.11 4.85
CA ASN A 189 2.31 -8.57 3.49
C ASN A 189 1.47 -7.30 3.31
N THR A 190 2.09 -6.14 3.43
CA THR A 190 1.46 -4.85 3.13
C THR A 190 1.63 -4.43 1.67
N LEU A 191 2.23 -5.28 0.82
CA LEU A 191 2.27 -5.11 -0.63
C LEU A 191 0.98 -5.61 -1.29
N ASP A 192 0.24 -6.48 -0.62
CA ASP A 192 -1.13 -6.82 -0.99
C ASP A 192 -2.03 -5.55 -0.93
N PRO A 193 -2.72 -5.19 -2.04
CA PRO A 193 -3.54 -3.98 -2.11
C PRO A 193 -4.66 -3.91 -1.06
N ALA A 194 -5.29 -5.04 -0.73
CA ALA A 194 -6.36 -5.08 0.26
C ALA A 194 -5.83 -4.77 1.66
N ILE A 195 -4.69 -5.37 2.03
CA ILE A 195 -4.04 -5.08 3.32
C ILE A 195 -3.50 -3.65 3.34
N HIS A 196 -2.86 -3.19 2.26
CA HIS A 196 -2.32 -1.84 2.13
C HIS A 196 -3.39 -0.79 2.35
N GLN A 197 -4.50 -0.87 1.60
CA GLN A 197 -5.63 0.05 1.74
C GLN A 197 -6.28 -0.07 3.12
N GLY A 198 -6.46 -1.29 3.63
CA GLY A 198 -6.99 -1.53 4.97
C GLY A 198 -6.19 -0.83 6.07
N VAL A 199 -4.84 -0.83 5.98
CA VAL A 199 -3.98 -0.09 6.91
C VAL A 199 -4.23 1.42 6.86
N PHE A 200 -4.28 2.01 5.66
CA PHE A 200 -4.48 3.47 5.54
C PHE A 200 -5.88 3.91 5.97
N HIS A 201 -6.92 3.14 5.64
CA HIS A 201 -8.27 3.41 6.12
C HIS A 201 -8.35 3.28 7.65
N PHE A 202 -7.69 2.27 8.22
CA PHE A 202 -7.66 2.08 9.67
C PHE A 202 -7.02 3.27 10.38
N LEU A 203 -5.84 3.69 9.95
CA LEU A 203 -5.14 4.83 10.54
C LEU A 203 -5.87 6.16 10.31
N ARG A 204 -6.56 6.30 9.16
CA ARG A 204 -7.47 7.42 8.94
C ARG A 204 -8.60 7.42 9.95
N ALA A 205 -9.22 6.27 10.24
CA ALA A 205 -10.25 6.15 11.26
C ALA A 205 -9.73 6.56 12.64
N GLN A 206 -8.52 6.13 13.02
CA GLN A 206 -7.90 6.55 14.30
C GLN A 206 -7.70 8.07 14.37
N SER A 207 -7.18 8.68 13.30
CA SER A 207 -7.00 10.13 13.24
C SER A 207 -8.32 10.90 13.31
N LEU A 208 -9.40 10.36 12.72
CA LEU A 208 -10.74 10.95 12.77
C LEU A 208 -11.34 10.85 14.17
N MET A 209 -11.23 9.69 14.82
CA MET A 209 -11.67 9.52 16.20
C MET A 209 -10.96 10.47 17.16
N SER A 210 -9.64 10.64 17.03
CA SER A 210 -8.89 11.59 17.86
C SER A 210 -9.26 13.05 17.64
N ALA A 211 -9.94 13.36 16.53
CA ALA A 211 -10.43 14.69 16.20
C ALA A 211 -11.96 14.79 16.31
N GLU A 212 -12.60 13.84 16.99
CA GLU A 212 -14.05 13.82 17.29
C GLU A 212 -14.96 13.75 16.03
N PHE A 213 -14.42 13.27 14.90
CA PHE A 213 -15.17 13.00 13.66
C PHE A 213 -15.65 11.54 13.61
N GLU A 214 -16.58 11.20 14.50
CA GLU A 214 -16.99 9.81 14.74
C GLU A 214 -17.69 9.15 13.54
N LEU A 215 -18.52 9.90 12.82
CA LEU A 215 -19.23 9.42 11.64
C LEU A 215 -18.28 9.09 10.49
N GLU A 216 -17.33 9.98 10.22
CA GLU A 216 -16.32 9.76 9.21
C GLU A 216 -15.37 8.64 9.62
N ALA A 217 -15.07 8.49 10.92
CA ALA A 217 -14.31 7.35 11.42
C ALA A 217 -15.06 6.03 11.17
N LEU A 218 -16.39 6.01 11.36
CA LEU A 218 -17.22 4.85 11.04
C LEU A 218 -17.19 4.48 9.56
N VAL A 219 -17.22 5.48 8.67
CA VAL A 219 -17.02 5.24 7.23
C VAL A 219 -15.66 4.62 6.98
N ALA A 220 -14.61 5.17 7.60
CA ALA A 220 -13.26 4.66 7.45
C ALA A 220 -13.13 3.22 8.00
N TYR A 221 -13.81 2.86 9.08
CA TYR A 221 -13.93 1.49 9.58
C TYR A 221 -14.57 0.55 8.56
N ASP A 222 -15.68 0.93 7.92
CA ASP A 222 -16.26 0.13 6.84
C ASP A 222 -15.32 0.03 5.63
N CYS A 223 -14.59 1.09 5.29
CA CYS A 223 -13.60 1.05 4.20
C CYS A 223 -12.49 0.04 4.46
N VAL A 224 -12.08 -0.19 5.72
CA VAL A 224 -11.16 -1.28 6.04
C VAL A 224 -11.79 -2.63 5.70
N LEU A 225 -13.02 -2.88 6.18
CA LEU A 225 -13.71 -4.14 5.89
C LEU A 225 -13.93 -4.32 4.38
N HIS A 226 -14.25 -3.24 3.67
CA HIS A 226 -14.40 -3.23 2.22
C HIS A 226 -13.11 -3.63 1.50
N ALA A 227 -12.00 -2.99 1.85
CA ALA A 227 -10.71 -3.29 1.24
C ALA A 227 -10.36 -4.78 1.40
N LEU A 228 -10.61 -5.36 2.57
CA LEU A 228 -10.32 -6.77 2.85
C LEU A 228 -11.18 -7.75 2.05
N GLN A 229 -12.32 -7.33 1.48
CA GLN A 229 -13.10 -8.19 0.57
C GLN A 229 -12.38 -8.52 -0.74
N TYR A 230 -11.36 -7.75 -1.11
CA TYR A 230 -10.56 -7.97 -2.32
C TYR A 230 -9.45 -9.03 -2.16
N LEU A 231 -9.26 -9.56 -0.96
CA LEU A 231 -8.37 -10.71 -0.74
C LEU A 231 -8.84 -11.95 -1.52
N ASP A 232 -7.95 -12.96 -1.58
CA ASP A 232 -8.37 -14.27 -2.03
C ASP A 232 -9.26 -14.94 -0.99
N TRP A 233 -10.52 -15.13 -1.35
CA TRP A 233 -11.53 -15.80 -0.52
C TRP A 233 -12.02 -17.11 -1.14
N ASN A 234 -11.36 -17.63 -2.18
CA ASN A 234 -11.84 -18.84 -2.87
C ASN A 234 -11.85 -20.09 -1.97
N TRP A 235 -11.18 -20.04 -0.81
CA TRP A 235 -11.13 -21.08 0.21
C TRP A 235 -12.19 -20.93 1.30
N ALA A 236 -12.80 -19.74 1.45
CA ALA A 236 -13.66 -19.42 2.57
C ALA A 236 -15.13 -19.80 2.30
N PRO A 237 -15.87 -20.28 3.31
CA PRO A 237 -17.31 -20.46 3.18
C PRO A 237 -18.05 -19.11 3.09
N GLY A 238 -19.26 -19.14 2.52
CA GLY A 238 -20.08 -17.93 2.34
C GLY A 238 -19.61 -17.05 1.18
N ASN A 239 -19.89 -15.74 1.25
CA ASN A 239 -19.45 -14.78 0.26
C ASN A 239 -18.74 -13.56 0.89
N PRO A 240 -17.52 -13.75 1.44
CA PRO A 240 -16.70 -12.67 1.98
C PRO A 240 -16.49 -11.49 1.02
N LYS A 241 -16.51 -11.74 -0.29
CA LYS A 241 -16.35 -10.72 -1.33
C LYS A 241 -17.52 -9.74 -1.42
N ARG A 242 -18.70 -10.08 -0.87
CA ARG A 242 -19.90 -9.25 -0.94
C ARG A 242 -20.44 -8.87 0.43
N ASN A 243 -20.35 -9.75 1.41
CA ASN A 243 -20.99 -9.59 2.71
C ASN A 243 -19.95 -9.35 3.82
N ARG A 244 -20.21 -8.40 4.73
CA ARG A 244 -19.29 -8.01 5.81
C ARG A 244 -19.31 -9.02 6.95
N ARG A 245 -20.47 -9.58 7.25
CA ARG A 245 -20.62 -10.71 8.18
C ARG A 245 -19.81 -11.92 7.70
N ASP A 246 -19.97 -12.33 6.44
CA ASP A 246 -19.25 -13.48 5.89
C ASP A 246 -17.73 -13.26 5.92
N LEU A 247 -17.27 -12.03 5.62
CA LEU A 247 -15.86 -11.65 5.72
C LEU A 247 -15.28 -11.90 7.12
N VAL A 248 -15.91 -11.38 8.17
CA VAL A 248 -15.38 -11.53 9.54
C VAL A 248 -15.56 -12.95 10.07
N GLN A 249 -16.58 -13.67 9.61
CA GLN A 249 -16.79 -15.09 9.94
C GLN A 249 -15.76 -15.99 9.27
N ALA A 250 -15.40 -15.74 8.02
CA ALA A 250 -14.31 -16.43 7.32
C ALA A 250 -12.96 -16.26 8.04
N LEU A 251 -12.77 -15.13 8.73
CA LEU A 251 -11.61 -14.87 9.60
C LEU A 251 -11.74 -15.50 11.01
N GLY A 252 -12.83 -16.20 11.29
CA GLY A 252 -13.10 -16.87 12.57
C GLY A 252 -13.30 -15.89 13.73
N LEU A 253 -14.01 -14.77 13.52
CA LEU A 253 -14.33 -13.79 14.57
C LEU A 253 -15.69 -14.03 15.25
N GLY A 254 -16.49 -14.99 14.76
CA GLY A 254 -17.76 -15.39 15.35
C GLY A 254 -18.97 -14.55 14.92
N GLN A 255 -20.16 -14.95 15.36
CA GLN A 255 -21.44 -14.37 14.93
C GLN A 255 -21.59 -12.90 15.35
N ASN A 256 -21.32 -12.57 16.62
CA ASN A 256 -21.46 -11.20 17.14
C ASN A 256 -20.58 -10.19 16.37
N ALA A 257 -19.36 -10.61 16.00
CA ALA A 257 -18.48 -9.80 15.16
C ALA A 257 -19.10 -9.55 13.77
N GLY A 258 -19.77 -10.57 13.21
CA GLY A 258 -20.50 -10.47 11.96
C GLY A 258 -21.68 -9.52 12.01
N ASP A 259 -22.46 -9.57 13.07
CA ASP A 259 -23.60 -8.66 13.25
C ASP A 259 -23.14 -7.22 13.45
N LEU A 260 -22.04 -7.01 14.19
CA LEU A 260 -21.41 -5.70 14.31
C LEU A 260 -20.88 -5.19 12.97
N ALA A 261 -20.24 -6.05 12.16
CA ALA A 261 -19.72 -5.68 10.84
C ALA A 261 -20.85 -5.23 9.89
N GLU A 262 -21.99 -5.92 9.90
CA GLU A 262 -23.17 -5.53 9.12
C GLU A 262 -23.81 -4.27 9.66
N ARG A 263 -23.85 -4.06 10.99
CA ARG A 263 -24.34 -2.82 11.58
C ARG A 263 -23.49 -1.62 11.17
N ILE A 264 -22.16 -1.75 11.14
CA ILE A 264 -21.24 -0.71 10.62
C ILE A 264 -21.59 -0.36 9.17
N TYR A 265 -21.75 -1.37 8.30
CA TYR A 265 -22.10 -1.17 6.90
C TYR A 265 -23.47 -0.54 6.71
N PHE A 266 -24.46 -0.97 7.50
CA PHE A 266 -25.80 -0.39 7.51
C PHE A 266 -25.76 1.09 7.87
N LEU A 267 -25.08 1.45 8.97
CA LEU A 267 -24.97 2.83 9.44
C LEU A 267 -24.27 3.72 8.41
N ARG A 268 -23.15 3.24 7.82
CA ARG A 268 -22.47 3.95 6.73
C ARG A 268 -23.45 4.28 5.59
N ASN A 269 -24.19 3.29 5.10
CA ASN A 269 -25.04 3.46 3.93
C ASN A 269 -26.27 4.31 4.23
N GLN A 270 -26.95 4.08 5.35
CA GLN A 270 -28.21 4.76 5.63
C GLN A 270 -28.02 6.17 6.18
N PHE A 271 -26.96 6.40 6.94
CA PHE A 271 -26.76 7.66 7.67
C PHE A 271 -25.62 8.48 7.10
N VAL A 272 -24.46 7.90 6.79
CA VAL A 272 -23.31 8.73 6.38
C VAL A 272 -23.29 9.01 4.87
N ALA A 273 -23.70 8.07 4.03
CA ALA A 273 -23.70 8.23 2.58
C ALA A 273 -24.88 9.07 2.03
N HIS A 274 -25.91 9.34 2.85
CA HIS A 274 -27.15 9.99 2.39
C HIS A 274 -27.55 11.16 3.28
N ALA A 275 -27.59 12.37 2.72
CA ALA A 275 -28.01 13.63 3.37
C ALA A 275 -29.31 13.55 4.19
N GLY A 276 -30.20 12.60 3.88
CA GLY A 276 -31.47 12.43 4.57
C GLY A 276 -31.34 11.81 5.98
N GLY A 277 -30.34 10.96 6.22
CA GLY A 277 -30.25 10.21 7.49
C GLY A 277 -29.80 11.03 8.69
N TRP A 278 -29.00 12.08 8.48
CA TRP A 278 -28.35 12.90 9.52
C TRP A 278 -29.09 14.21 9.77
N ARG A 279 -30.11 14.51 8.95
CA ARG A 279 -30.98 15.69 9.16
C ARG A 279 -32.00 15.49 10.27
N TRP A 280 -32.33 14.24 10.60
CA TRP A 280 -33.45 13.90 11.48
C TRP A 280 -33.04 13.10 12.72
N TRP A 281 -31.77 12.69 12.82
CA TRP A 281 -31.24 11.84 13.89
C TRP A 281 -29.89 12.39 14.35
N ASP A 282 -29.70 12.53 15.66
CA ASP A 282 -28.42 12.94 16.24
C ASP A 282 -27.41 11.78 16.18
N ALA A 283 -26.14 12.07 15.93
CA ALA A 283 -25.06 11.09 15.93
C ALA A 283 -24.98 10.30 17.24
N ALA A 284 -25.31 10.96 18.35
CA ALA A 284 -25.36 10.34 19.65
C ALA A 284 -26.38 9.19 19.76
N GLU A 285 -27.49 9.23 18.99
CA GLU A 285 -28.60 8.28 19.13
C GLU A 285 -28.31 6.91 18.49
N TYR A 286 -27.40 6.83 17.53
CA TYR A 286 -27.07 5.56 16.85
C TYR A 286 -25.63 5.06 17.11
N LEU A 287 -24.79 5.90 17.73
CA LEU A 287 -23.45 5.55 18.21
C LEU A 287 -23.44 5.23 19.73
N GLU A 288 -24.59 4.92 20.32
CA GLU A 288 -24.74 4.54 21.74
C GLU A 288 -23.85 3.36 22.18
N ASP A 289 -23.66 3.22 23.49
CA ASP A 289 -23.03 2.04 24.13
C ASP A 289 -21.62 1.69 23.61
N ASP A 290 -20.72 2.67 23.53
CA ASP A 290 -19.33 2.46 23.09
C ASP A 290 -19.20 1.87 21.67
N PHE A 291 -20.20 2.05 20.81
CA PHE A 291 -20.23 1.46 19.47
C PHE A 291 -18.97 1.73 18.65
N ASN A 292 -18.45 2.96 18.69
CA ASN A 292 -17.20 3.32 17.99
C ASN A 292 -15.98 2.56 18.54
N ALA A 293 -15.92 2.33 19.84
CA ALA A 293 -14.85 1.56 20.45
C ALA A 293 -14.95 0.08 20.03
N ASP A 294 -16.16 -0.46 19.94
CA ASP A 294 -16.40 -1.82 19.43
C ASP A 294 -16.07 -1.95 17.95
N ALA A 295 -16.47 -0.98 17.12
CA ALA A 295 -16.11 -0.92 15.71
C ALA A 295 -14.59 -0.87 15.52
N ASN A 296 -13.89 -0.04 16.30
CA ASN A 296 -12.43 0.03 16.31
C ASN A 296 -11.80 -1.33 16.65
N ARG A 297 -12.25 -1.96 17.75
CA ARG A 297 -11.77 -3.27 18.19
C ARG A 297 -11.99 -4.34 17.13
N LEU A 298 -13.18 -4.37 16.52
CA LEU A 298 -13.53 -5.30 15.45
C LEU A 298 -12.59 -5.10 14.27
N VAL A 299 -12.54 -3.89 13.70
CA VAL A 299 -11.77 -3.61 12.48
C VAL A 299 -10.27 -3.83 12.68
N SER A 300 -9.72 -3.42 13.82
CA SER A 300 -8.33 -3.70 14.18
C SER A 300 -8.04 -5.20 14.24
N ARG A 301 -8.94 -6.00 14.80
CA ARG A 301 -8.81 -7.47 14.86
C ARG A 301 -8.95 -8.10 13.46
N THR A 302 -9.92 -7.65 12.67
CA THR A 302 -10.18 -8.13 11.31
C THR A 302 -8.97 -7.88 10.41
N LEU A 303 -8.42 -6.65 10.41
CA LEU A 303 -7.24 -6.30 9.62
C LEU A 303 -6.02 -7.13 10.00
N ARG A 304 -5.76 -7.31 11.31
CA ARG A 304 -4.64 -8.12 11.79
C ARG A 304 -4.81 -9.59 11.42
N LYS A 305 -6.00 -10.17 11.58
CA LYS A 305 -6.28 -11.55 11.19
C LYS A 305 -6.17 -11.76 9.69
N ALA A 306 -6.70 -10.84 8.88
CA ALA A 306 -6.58 -10.90 7.44
C ALA A 306 -5.10 -10.89 7.00
N ALA A 307 -4.29 -10.00 7.58
CA ALA A 307 -2.86 -9.94 7.32
C ALA A 307 -2.09 -11.18 7.83
N ASP A 308 -2.60 -11.88 8.85
CA ASP A 308 -2.01 -13.14 9.36
C ASP A 308 -2.42 -14.37 8.53
N ILE A 309 -3.57 -14.32 7.85
CA ILE A 309 -4.07 -15.39 6.96
C ILE A 309 -3.54 -15.22 5.53
N GLU A 310 -3.30 -13.98 5.09
CA GLU A 310 -2.76 -13.67 3.76
C GLU A 310 -1.62 -14.60 3.31
N PRO A 311 -0.61 -14.93 4.15
CA PRO A 311 0.50 -15.79 3.71
C PRO A 311 0.07 -17.20 3.27
N GLN A 312 -1.07 -17.69 3.75
CA GLN A 312 -1.59 -19.03 3.44
C GLN A 312 -2.31 -19.08 2.09
N HIS A 313 -2.76 -17.91 1.60
CA HIS A 313 -3.54 -17.75 0.38
C HIS A 313 -2.96 -16.63 -0.50
N ARG A 314 -1.64 -16.44 -0.38
CA ARG A 314 -0.90 -15.32 -0.94
C ARG A 314 -1.03 -15.29 -2.46
N ARG A 315 -1.35 -14.11 -2.98
CA ARG A 315 -1.29 -13.81 -4.42
C ARG A 315 -0.03 -13.05 -4.80
N ILE A 316 0.38 -12.10 -3.97
CA ILE A 316 1.51 -11.21 -4.23
C ILE A 316 2.66 -11.55 -3.30
N ASP A 317 3.82 -11.89 -3.85
CA ASP A 317 5.05 -12.03 -3.06
C ASP A 317 5.62 -10.65 -2.65
N PRO A 318 5.79 -10.35 -1.35
CA PRO A 318 6.43 -9.11 -0.92
C PRO A 318 7.95 -9.05 -1.08
N ALA A 319 8.61 -10.16 -1.41
CA ALA A 319 10.07 -10.23 -1.55
C ALA A 319 10.51 -11.09 -2.75
N PRO A 320 10.10 -10.72 -3.98
CA PRO A 320 10.40 -11.52 -5.17
C PRO A 320 11.90 -11.53 -5.47
N ALA A 321 12.37 -12.65 -6.03
CA ALA A 321 13.74 -12.76 -6.53
C ALA A 321 13.98 -11.92 -7.79
N ASP A 322 12.94 -11.76 -8.63
CA ASP A 322 12.98 -10.96 -9.86
C ASP A 322 11.77 -10.02 -9.89
N TRP A 323 12.03 -8.73 -9.67
CA TRP A 323 11.01 -7.69 -9.70
C TRP A 323 10.39 -7.48 -11.09
N GLY A 324 11.15 -7.69 -12.17
CA GLY A 324 10.65 -7.52 -13.54
C GLY A 324 9.61 -8.60 -13.89
N LEU A 325 9.94 -9.86 -13.61
CA LEU A 325 9.00 -10.97 -13.75
C LEU A 325 7.79 -10.82 -12.81
N TRP A 326 8.05 -10.47 -11.55
CA TRP A 326 7.00 -10.23 -10.56
C TRP A 326 6.00 -9.16 -11.03
N LEU A 327 6.47 -8.07 -11.62
CA LEU A 327 5.59 -7.00 -12.10
C LEU A 327 4.76 -7.48 -13.29
N GLU A 328 5.33 -8.29 -14.18
CA GLU A 328 4.61 -8.88 -15.30
C GLU A 328 3.47 -9.80 -14.82
N GLU A 329 3.76 -10.68 -13.85
CA GLU A 329 2.79 -11.63 -13.27
C GLU A 329 1.67 -10.94 -12.48
N ASN A 330 2.00 -9.84 -11.79
CA ASN A 330 1.07 -9.12 -10.92
C ASN A 330 0.55 -7.81 -11.56
N PHE A 331 0.80 -7.59 -12.85
CA PHE A 331 0.61 -6.28 -13.49
C PHE A 331 -0.80 -5.73 -13.30
N THR A 332 -1.82 -6.54 -13.53
CA THR A 332 -3.23 -6.11 -13.42
C THR A 332 -3.54 -5.57 -12.02
N GLN A 333 -3.09 -6.28 -10.98
CA GLN A 333 -3.34 -5.88 -9.59
C GLN A 333 -2.59 -4.60 -9.23
N ILE A 334 -1.32 -4.49 -9.65
CA ILE A 334 -0.50 -3.30 -9.40
C ILE A 334 -1.00 -2.10 -10.21
N TRP A 335 -1.41 -2.30 -11.46
CA TRP A 335 -2.02 -1.28 -12.31
C TRP A 335 -3.28 -0.72 -11.66
N SER A 336 -4.17 -1.58 -11.16
CA SER A 336 -5.36 -1.17 -10.43
C SER A 336 -5.04 -0.42 -9.14
N ALA A 337 -4.07 -0.91 -8.35
CA ALA A 337 -3.64 -0.26 -7.11
C ALA A 337 -3.01 1.13 -7.34
N VAL A 338 -2.26 1.30 -8.43
CA VAL A 338 -1.55 2.53 -8.77
C VAL A 338 -2.48 3.56 -9.42
N TRP A 339 -3.33 3.14 -10.36
CA TRP A 339 -4.17 4.03 -11.15
C TRP A 339 -5.61 4.15 -10.66
N PHE A 340 -5.99 3.44 -9.58
CA PHE A 340 -7.36 3.37 -9.06
C PHE A 340 -8.37 2.97 -10.15
N ARG A 341 -7.98 2.01 -10.98
CA ARG A 341 -8.83 1.48 -12.06
C ARG A 341 -9.29 0.10 -11.65
N ASP A 342 -10.61 -0.09 -11.54
CA ASP A 342 -11.16 -1.43 -11.37
C ASP A 342 -10.70 -2.31 -12.53
N SER A 343 -9.98 -3.38 -12.20
CA SER A 343 -9.87 -4.53 -13.10
C SER A 343 -11.27 -5.15 -13.12
N GLN A 344 -12.04 -4.86 -14.16
CA GLN A 344 -13.36 -5.46 -14.35
C GLN A 344 -13.29 -6.99 -14.37
#